data_AF-A0A7L3JA18-F1
#
_entry.id   AF-A0A7L3JA18-F1
#
_cell.length_a   1.000
_cell.length_b   1.000
_cell.length_c   1.000
_cell.angle_alpha   90.00
_cell.angle_beta   90.00
_cell.angle_gamma   90.00
#
_symmetry.space_group_name_H-M   'P 1'
#
loop_
_entity.id
_entity.type
_entity.pdbx_description
1 polymer ?
#
loop_
_entity_poly.entity_id
_entity_poly.type
_entity_poly.pdbx_seq_one_letter_code
_entity_poly.pdbx_strand_id
1 'polypeptide(L)' 'LQRMTDKCFRKCIGKPGGALDNSEQKCIAMCMDRYMDAWNTVSRAYNSRLQRERANM' A
#
# COMPACT_ATOMS: atom_id res chain seq x y z
N LEU A 1 -6.71 2.28 -6.00
CA LEU A 1 -5.68 1.56 -6.78
C LEU A 1 -4.50 2.45 -7.16
N GLN A 2 -4.71 3.60 -7.81
CA GLN A 2 -3.64 4.49 -8.31
C GLN A 2 -2.53 4.80 -7.28
N ARG A 3 -2.88 5.22 -6.04
CA ARG A 3 -1.88 5.50 -4.99
C ARG A 3 -0.96 4.33 -4.64
N MET A 4 -1.47 3.10 -4.68
CA MET A 4 -0.68 1.90 -4.44
C MET A 4 0.28 1.67 -5.59
N THR A 5 -0.23 1.75 -6.82
CA THR A 5 0.56 1.62 -8.04
C THR A 5 1.72 2.62 -8.05
N ASP A 6 1.47 3.91 -7.78
CA ASP A 6 2.50 4.94 -7.76
C ASP A 6 3.58 4.67 -6.71
N LYS A 7 3.17 4.25 -5.49
CA LYS A 7 4.10 3.93 -4.41
C LYS A 7 4.94 2.71 -4.71
N CYS A 8 4.33 1.63 -5.19
CA CYS A 8 5.05 0.39 -5.48
C CYS A 8 5.96 0.54 -6.70
N PHE A 9 5.52 1.25 -7.75
CA PHE A 9 6.36 1.55 -8.90
C PHE A 9 7.60 2.36 -8.47
N ARG A 10 7.42 3.46 -7.72
CA ARG A 10 8.54 4.28 -7.23
C ARG A 10 9.48 3.51 -6.31
N LYS A 11 8.98 2.52 -5.56
CA LYS A 11 9.78 1.73 -4.62
C LYS A 11 10.57 0.63 -5.31
N CYS A 12 9.98 -0.01 -6.31
CA CYS A 12 10.51 -1.25 -6.90
C CYS A 12 11.20 -1.06 -8.23
N ILE A 13 10.87 -0.02 -9.01
CA ILE A 13 11.43 0.19 -10.35
C ILE A 13 12.60 1.16 -10.26
N GLY A 14 13.81 0.60 -10.24
CA GLY A 14 15.06 1.37 -10.18
C GLY A 14 15.64 1.69 -11.56
N LYS A 15 15.33 0.87 -12.58
CA LYS A 15 15.84 1.01 -13.95
C LYS A 15 14.67 0.87 -14.92
N PRO A 16 13.99 1.97 -15.28
CA PRO A 16 12.83 1.91 -16.17
C PRO A 16 13.21 1.27 -17.51
N GLY A 17 12.47 0.24 -17.91
CA GLY A 17 12.64 -0.47 -19.16
C GLY A 17 11.30 -0.82 -19.81
N GLY A 18 11.33 -1.45 -20.98
CA GLY A 18 10.11 -1.88 -21.68
C GLY A 18 9.38 -3.07 -21.04
N ALA A 19 10.01 -3.74 -20.07
CA ALA A 19 9.45 -4.87 -19.34
C ALA A 19 10.02 -4.90 -17.91
N LEU A 20 9.27 -5.50 -17.00
CA LEU A 20 9.69 -5.73 -15.62
C LEU A 20 10.60 -6.95 -15.55
N ASP A 21 11.76 -6.81 -14.91
CA ASP A 21 12.59 -7.98 -14.60
C ASP A 21 11.99 -8.82 -13.45
N ASN A 22 12.50 -10.02 -13.23
CA ASN A 22 11.98 -10.94 -12.21
C ASN A 22 12.05 -10.35 -10.78
N SER A 23 13.07 -9.53 -10.49
CA SER A 23 13.25 -8.88 -9.20
C SER A 23 12.23 -7.76 -8.98
N GLU A 24 11.96 -6.97 -10.02
CA GLU A 24 10.95 -5.92 -10.03
C GLU A 24 9.54 -6.49 -9.89
N GLN A 25 9.23 -7.58 -10.61
CA GLN A 25 7.95 -8.28 -10.48
C GLN A 25 7.73 -8.80 -9.06
N LYS A 26 8.73 -9.48 -8.48
CA LYS A 26 8.66 -9.97 -7.10
C LYS A 26 8.52 -8.84 -6.10
N CYS A 27 9.28 -7.74 -6.27
CA CYS A 27 9.18 -6.57 -5.41
C CYS A 27 7.78 -5.95 -5.46
N ILE A 28 7.20 -5.79 -6.65
CA ILE A 28 5.86 -5.23 -6.82
C ILE A 28 4.81 -6.09 -6.11
N ALA A 29 4.84 -7.41 -6.29
CA ALA A 29 3.91 -8.32 -5.62
C ALA A 29 3.99 -8.16 -4.10
N MET A 30 5.20 -8.22 -3.54
CA MET A 30 5.42 -8.01 -2.10
C MET A 30 4.99 -6.61 -1.63
N CYS A 31 5.24 -5.58 -2.44
CA CYS A 31 4.85 -4.21 -2.11
C CYS A 31 3.34 -4.05 -2.05
N MET A 32 2.61 -4.61 -3.01
CA MET A 32 1.15 -4.56 -3.04
C MET A 32 0.55 -5.25 -1.81
N ASP A 33 1.04 -6.44 -1.45
CA ASP A 33 0.62 -7.15 -0.25
C ASP A 33 0.85 -6.31 1.02
N ARG A 34 2.06 -5.75 1.17
CA ARG A 34 2.39 -4.90 2.31
C ARG A 34 1.57 -3.61 2.35
N TYR A 35 1.28 -3.02 1.19
CA TYR A 35 0.45 -1.82 1.11
C TYR A 35 -0.97 -2.11 1.60
N MET A 36 -1.57 -3.22 1.18
CA MET A 36 -2.91 -3.62 1.60
C MET A 36 -2.96 -3.94 3.10
N ASP A 37 -1.95 -4.61 3.64
CA ASP A 37 -1.84 -4.86 5.08
C ASP A 37 -1.75 -3.56 5.90
N ALA A 38 -0.91 -2.63 5.46
CA ALA A 38 -0.77 -1.33 6.10
C ALA A 38 -2.09 -0.54 6.01
N TRP A 39 -2.75 -0.56 4.85
CA TRP A 39 -4.04 0.09 4.64
C TRP A 39 -5.11 -0.46 5.58
N ASN A 40 -5.24 -1.79 5.68
CA ASN A 40 -6.20 -2.45 6.56
C ASN A 40 -5.91 -2.15 8.04
N THR A 41 -4.64 -2.05 8.42
CA THR A 41 -4.25 -1.72 9.79
C THR A 41 -4.62 -0.28 10.15
N VAL A 42 -4.25 0.69 9.29
CA VAL A 42 -4.58 2.10 9.49
C VAL A 42 -6.09 2.33 9.44
N SER A 43 -6.79 1.72 8.50
CA SER A 43 -8.25 1.82 8.36
C SER A 43 -8.98 1.32 9.62
N ARG A 44 -8.55 0.18 10.19
CA ARG A 44 -9.11 -0.34 11.45
C ARG A 44 -8.88 0.63 12.59
N ALA A 45 -7.64 1.08 12.79
CA ALA A 45 -7.31 2.02 13.86
C ALA A 45 -8.08 3.35 13.75
N TYR A 46 -8.18 3.90 12.54
CA TYR A 46 -8.93 5.13 12.27
C TYR A 46 -10.42 4.97 12.56
N ASN A 47 -11.04 3.90 12.07
CA ASN A 47 -12.45 3.62 12.33
C ASN A 47 -12.71 3.41 13.82
N SER A 48 -11.86 2.67 14.53
CA SER A 48 -12.00 2.49 15.99
C SER A 48 -11.92 3.84 16.73
N ARG A 49 -11.06 4.76 16.29
CA ARG A 49 -10.99 6.12 16.86
C ARG A 49 -12.27 6.91 16.59
N LEU A 50 -12.74 6.91 15.35
CA LEU A 50 -13.95 7.63 14.94
C LEU A 50 -15.19 7.19 15.73
N GLN A 51 -15.34 5.89 16.00
CA GLN A 51 -16.46 5.38 16.80
C GLN A 51 -16.40 5.86 18.25
N ARG A 52 -15.20 5.92 18.86
CA ARG A 52 -15.02 6.46 20.22
C ARG A 52 -15.35 7.95 20.28
N GLU A 53 -14.90 8.73 19.29
CA GLU A 53 -15.21 10.15 19.20
C GLU A 53 -16.71 10.40 19.05
N ARG A 54 -17.41 9.58 18.24
CA ARG A 54 -18.87 9.65 18.09
C ARG A 54 -19.64 9.27 19.36
N ALA A 55 -19.14 8.32 20.14
CA ALA A 55 -19.78 7.92 21.41
C ALA A 55 -19.58 8.95 22.53
N ASN A 56 -18.57 9.82 22.40
CA ASN A 56 -18.26 10.89 23.34
C ASN A 56 -18.93 12.23 22.97
N MET A 57 -19.73 12.26 21.90
CA MET A 57 -20.57 13.38 21.48
C MET A 57 -22.01 13.14 21.91
#